data_AF-A0A543BPT8-F1
#
_entry.id   AF-A0A543BPT8-F1
#
_cell.length_a   1.000
_cell.length_b   1.000
_cell.length_c   1.000
_cell.angle_alpha   90.00
_cell.angle_beta   90.00
_cell.angle_gamma   90.00
#
_symmetry.space_group_name_H-M   'P 1'
#
loop_
_entity.id
_entity.type
_entity.pdbx_description
1 polymer ?
#
loop_
_entity_poly.entity_id
_entity_poly.type
_entity_poly.pdbx_seq_one_letter_code
_entity_poly.pdbx_strand_id
1 'polypeptide(L)'
;MTAAVQLGESFIGEGVNAAHINTVLGHRDGPAGTAWATALASPSQGHVPFVAVLRPSLPVKPLTLFVTKAAPAGDDHGLLIWGPAQAGVAAGVADAVADGVIPREAADTHAVIAAVWVNPAADDAETVYRNNREATRTALANGAASLPDLDEVLAARDHPTNPFFTPLSTTKDT
;
A
#
# COMPACT_ATOMS: atom_id res chain seq x y z
N MET A 1 -15.39 1.11 -21.67
CA MET A 1 -14.86 -0.01 -20.89
C MET A 1 -14.19 0.58 -19.67
N THR A 2 -14.61 0.21 -18.46
CA THR A 2 -13.89 0.60 -17.24
C THR A 2 -12.50 -0.03 -17.30
N ALA A 3 -11.46 0.73 -16.98
CA ALA A 3 -10.10 0.18 -16.88
C ALA A 3 -10.10 -0.99 -15.87
N ALA A 4 -9.33 -2.04 -16.17
CA ALA A 4 -9.19 -3.19 -15.29
C ALA A 4 -8.62 -2.76 -13.93
N VAL A 5 -8.97 -3.51 -12.88
CA VAL A 5 -8.40 -3.30 -11.55
C VAL A 5 -6.89 -3.48 -11.61
N GLN A 6 -6.17 -2.52 -11.05
CA GLN A 6 -4.72 -2.54 -10.93
C GLN A 6 -4.33 -2.99 -9.52
N LEU A 7 -3.39 -3.93 -9.44
CA LEU A 7 -2.89 -4.49 -8.20
C LEU A 7 -1.40 -4.16 -8.09
N GLY A 8 -1.02 -3.52 -6.99
CA GLY A 8 0.33 -3.05 -6.77
C GLY A 8 0.87 -3.50 -5.43
N GLU A 9 2.18 -3.69 -5.37
CA GLU A 9 2.93 -3.96 -4.15
C GLU A 9 4.26 -3.20 -4.18
N SER A 10 4.71 -2.76 -3.01
CA SER A 10 6.07 -2.26 -2.81
C SER A 10 6.50 -2.38 -1.36
N PHE A 11 7.77 -2.75 -1.20
CA PHE A 11 8.50 -2.73 0.06
C PHE A 11 9.65 -1.70 -0.02
N ILE A 12 9.69 -0.73 0.89
CA ILE A 12 10.73 0.33 0.92
C ILE A 12 11.33 0.45 2.31
N GLY A 13 12.66 0.56 2.35
CA GLY A 13 13.43 0.74 3.58
C GLY A 13 13.85 -0.60 4.19
N GLU A 14 14.45 -0.52 5.38
CA GLU A 14 14.97 -1.66 6.13
C GLU A 14 14.60 -1.54 7.62
N GLY A 15 14.74 -2.65 8.35
CA GLY A 15 14.50 -2.68 9.80
C GLY A 15 13.05 -2.37 10.19
N VAL A 16 12.89 -1.75 11.36
CA VAL A 16 11.57 -1.51 11.97
C VAL A 16 10.79 -0.38 11.30
N ASN A 17 11.47 0.52 10.58
CA ASN A 17 10.81 1.65 9.91
C ASN A 17 10.50 1.40 8.43
N ALA A 18 10.72 0.17 7.93
CA ALA A 18 10.37 -0.22 6.57
C ALA A 18 8.85 -0.16 6.35
N ALA A 19 8.45 0.20 5.14
CA ALA A 19 7.05 0.24 4.71
C ALA A 19 6.75 -0.91 3.76
N HIS A 20 5.59 -1.56 3.95
CA HIS A 20 5.08 -2.58 3.04
C HIS A 20 3.63 -2.26 2.66
N ILE A 21 3.47 -1.79 1.43
CA ILE A 21 2.20 -1.29 0.88
C ILE A 21 1.67 -2.25 -0.17
N ASN A 22 0.37 -2.56 -0.10
CA ASN A 22 -0.36 -3.12 -1.24
C ASN A 22 -1.47 -2.17 -1.65
N THR A 23 -1.66 -1.99 -2.96
CA THR A 23 -2.70 -1.11 -3.51
C THR A 23 -3.64 -1.86 -4.43
N VAL A 24 -4.93 -1.54 -4.32
CA VAL A 24 -5.94 -1.83 -5.33
C VAL A 24 -6.43 -0.50 -5.87
N LEU A 25 -6.28 -0.25 -7.17
CA LEU A 25 -6.81 0.93 -7.86
C LEU A 25 -7.82 0.47 -8.92
N GLY A 26 -9.00 1.06 -8.93
CA GLY A 26 -10.01 0.72 -9.94
C GLY A 26 -11.20 1.67 -9.94
N HIS A 27 -12.01 1.60 -10.99
CA HIS A 27 -13.20 2.43 -11.12
C HIS A 27 -14.16 2.18 -9.94
N ARG A 28 -14.73 3.26 -9.38
CA ARG A 28 -15.57 3.20 -8.17
C ARG A 28 -16.93 2.51 -8.39
N ASP A 29 -17.38 2.45 -9.64
CA ASP A 29 -18.60 1.70 -10.01
C ASP A 29 -18.31 0.19 -10.24
N GLY A 30 -17.05 -0.22 -10.10
CA GLY A 30 -16.60 -1.60 -10.27
C GLY A 30 -16.27 -2.30 -8.94
N PRO A 31 -15.62 -3.49 -8.99
CA PRO A 31 -15.32 -4.29 -7.80
C PRO A 31 -14.44 -3.55 -6.77
N ALA A 32 -13.55 -2.66 -7.23
CA ALA A 32 -12.73 -1.85 -6.33
C ALA A 32 -13.59 -0.91 -5.46
N GLY A 33 -14.57 -0.23 -6.05
CA GLY A 33 -15.45 0.65 -5.28
C GLY A 33 -16.44 -0.11 -4.39
N THR A 34 -16.94 -1.27 -4.82
CA THR A 34 -17.71 -2.16 -3.93
C THR A 34 -16.89 -2.56 -2.72
N ALA A 35 -15.67 -3.07 -2.90
CA ALA A 35 -14.78 -3.45 -1.80
C ALA A 35 -14.45 -2.26 -0.88
N TRP A 36 -14.18 -1.10 -1.47
CA TRP A 36 -13.89 0.15 -0.74
C TRP A 36 -15.06 0.55 0.17
N ALA A 37 -16.28 0.60 -0.37
CA ALA A 37 -17.47 1.01 0.37
C ALA A 37 -17.84 -0.01 1.46
N THR A 38 -17.77 -1.31 1.14
CA THR A 38 -18.03 -2.38 2.12
C THR A 38 -17.03 -2.36 3.27
N ALA A 39 -15.73 -2.20 2.99
CA ALA A 39 -14.70 -2.15 4.01
C ALA A 39 -14.87 -0.93 4.93
N LEU A 40 -15.14 0.26 4.36
CA LEU A 40 -15.41 1.45 5.16
C LEU A 40 -16.63 1.29 6.07
N ALA A 41 -17.68 0.61 5.59
CA ALA A 41 -18.91 0.37 6.35
C ALA A 41 -18.82 -0.79 7.38
N SER A 42 -17.72 -1.55 7.39
CA SER A 42 -17.58 -2.77 8.19
C SER A 42 -16.32 -2.75 9.08
N PRO A 43 -16.16 -1.75 9.98
CA PRO A 43 -15.00 -1.68 10.86
C PRO A 43 -14.96 -2.88 11.82
N SER A 44 -13.75 -3.36 12.10
CA SER A 44 -13.52 -4.42 13.10
C SER A 44 -12.51 -3.97 14.14
N GLN A 45 -12.54 -4.60 15.33
CA GLN A 45 -11.66 -4.21 16.42
C GLN A 45 -10.19 -4.31 15.99
N GLY A 46 -9.44 -3.21 16.14
CA GLY A 46 -8.04 -3.10 15.75
C GLY A 46 -7.79 -2.86 14.25
N HIS A 47 -8.76 -3.08 13.38
CA HIS A 47 -8.62 -2.90 11.92
C HIS A 47 -9.75 -2.02 11.42
N VAL A 48 -9.63 -0.73 11.69
CA VAL A 48 -10.62 0.28 11.28
C VAL A 48 -10.12 0.98 10.03
N PRO A 49 -10.72 0.72 8.85
CA PRO A 49 -10.36 1.43 7.64
C PRO A 49 -10.79 2.90 7.73
N PHE A 50 -9.98 3.82 7.20
CA PHE A 50 -10.30 5.24 7.16
C PHE A 50 -9.82 5.90 5.88
N VAL A 51 -10.37 7.08 5.55
CA VAL A 51 -9.96 7.83 4.35
C VAL A 51 -8.64 8.53 4.63
N ALA A 52 -7.63 8.27 3.80
CA ALA A 52 -6.32 8.93 3.90
C ALA A 52 -6.43 10.41 3.52
N VAL A 53 -5.88 11.29 4.37
CA VAL A 53 -5.91 12.74 4.17
C VAL A 53 -4.51 13.35 4.12
N LEU A 54 -4.33 14.36 3.26
CA LEU A 54 -3.09 15.17 3.22
C LEU A 54 -3.01 16.11 4.42
N ARG A 55 -4.17 16.57 4.90
CA ARG A 55 -4.39 17.34 6.12
C ARG A 55 -5.87 17.23 6.51
N PRO A 56 -6.27 17.62 7.74
CA PRO A 56 -7.68 17.59 8.13
C PRO A 56 -8.59 18.23 7.09
N SER A 57 -9.67 17.52 6.73
CA SER A 57 -10.65 17.92 5.71
C SER A 57 -10.11 18.09 4.28
N LEU A 58 -8.93 17.53 3.96
CA LEU A 58 -8.39 17.45 2.60
C LEU A 58 -7.97 16.00 2.27
N PRO A 59 -8.91 15.12 1.89
CA PRO A 59 -8.57 13.77 1.43
C PRO A 59 -7.77 13.82 0.13
N VAL A 60 -6.87 12.85 -0.05
CA VAL A 60 -6.20 12.68 -1.34
C VAL A 60 -7.20 12.18 -2.40
N LYS A 61 -6.95 12.53 -3.66
CA LYS A 61 -7.66 11.96 -4.81
C LYS A 61 -6.71 11.09 -5.66
N PRO A 62 -7.16 9.93 -6.17
CA PRO A 62 -8.45 9.30 -5.92
C PRO A 62 -8.66 8.95 -4.45
N LEU A 63 -9.92 8.91 -3.99
CA LEU A 63 -10.21 8.64 -2.58
C LEU A 63 -9.57 7.32 -2.18
N THR A 64 -8.73 7.40 -1.15
CA THR A 64 -7.88 6.28 -0.72
C THR A 64 -8.34 5.79 0.64
N LEU A 65 -8.73 4.52 0.72
CA LEU A 65 -9.00 3.83 1.98
C LEU A 65 -7.69 3.27 2.51
N PHE A 66 -7.27 3.77 3.65
CA PHE A 66 -6.16 3.22 4.42
C PHE A 66 -6.69 2.04 5.24
N VAL A 67 -6.09 0.87 5.06
CA VAL A 67 -6.42 -0.36 5.78
C VAL A 67 -5.18 -0.82 6.53
N THR A 68 -5.24 -0.86 7.86
CA THR A 68 -4.13 -1.39 8.67
C THR A 68 -4.03 -2.91 8.49
N LYS A 69 -2.80 -3.41 8.30
CA LYS A 69 -2.52 -4.86 8.26
C LYS A 69 -2.42 -5.52 9.64
N ALA A 70 -2.27 -4.72 10.70
CA ALA A 70 -2.34 -5.16 12.09
C ALA A 70 -3.04 -4.14 12.97
N ALA A 71 -3.59 -4.64 14.07
CA ALA A 71 -4.02 -3.81 15.18
C ALA A 71 -2.83 -3.04 15.78
N PRO A 72 -3.01 -1.76 16.15
CA PRO A 72 -2.03 -1.04 16.95
C PRO A 72 -1.69 -1.82 18.21
N ALA A 73 -0.41 -1.92 18.53
CA ALA A 73 0.08 -2.66 19.71
C ALA A 73 0.00 -1.81 20.99
N GLY A 74 -0.20 -0.50 20.84
CA GLY A 74 -0.29 0.52 21.89
C GLY A 74 -0.44 1.91 21.25
N ASP A 75 -0.55 2.93 22.09
CA ASP A 75 -0.83 4.30 21.63
C ASP A 75 0.27 4.85 20.72
N ASP A 76 1.55 4.63 21.04
CA ASP A 76 2.68 5.11 20.23
C ASP A 76 2.69 4.49 18.83
N HIS A 77 2.44 3.18 18.73
CA HIS A 77 2.29 2.51 17.44
C HIS A 77 1.07 3.06 16.68
N GLY A 78 -0.02 3.34 17.39
CA GLY A 78 -1.16 4.06 16.84
C GLY A 78 -0.76 5.43 16.27
N LEU A 79 -0.01 6.25 16.98
CA LEU A 79 0.42 7.56 16.48
C LEU A 79 1.24 7.44 15.19
N LEU A 80 2.08 6.40 15.05
CA LEU A 80 2.84 6.15 13.81
C LEU A 80 1.95 5.71 12.63
N ILE A 81 0.94 4.90 12.87
CA ILE A 81 -0.02 4.48 11.83
C ILE A 81 -0.87 5.68 11.35
N TRP A 82 -1.43 6.45 12.27
CA TRP A 82 -2.45 7.46 11.95
C TRP A 82 -1.82 8.82 11.62
N GLY A 83 -0.54 9.02 11.97
CA GLY A 83 0.25 10.20 11.64
C GLY A 83 1.13 10.00 10.39
N PRO A 84 2.41 9.64 10.56
CA PRO A 84 3.37 9.60 9.46
C PRO A 84 3.03 8.58 8.37
N ALA A 85 2.52 7.39 8.69
CA ALA A 85 2.16 6.41 7.66
C ALA A 85 0.97 6.90 6.82
N GLN A 86 -0.09 7.43 7.43
CA GLN A 86 -1.21 8.06 6.71
C GLN A 86 -0.73 9.21 5.82
N ALA A 87 0.09 10.12 6.36
CA ALA A 87 0.62 11.25 5.60
C ALA A 87 1.47 10.78 4.41
N GLY A 88 2.25 9.71 4.60
CA GLY A 88 3.05 9.07 3.55
C GLY A 88 2.15 8.51 2.45
N VAL A 89 1.15 7.71 2.79
CA VAL A 89 0.18 7.16 1.82
C VAL A 89 -0.53 8.26 1.04
N ALA A 90 -1.06 9.27 1.73
CA ALA A 90 -1.75 10.38 1.07
C ALA A 90 -0.82 11.16 0.13
N ALA A 91 0.42 11.43 0.56
CA ALA A 91 1.41 12.09 -0.29
C ALA A 91 1.83 11.22 -1.49
N GLY A 92 2.02 9.91 -1.30
CA GLY A 92 2.41 8.99 -2.36
C GLY A 92 1.34 8.83 -3.44
N VAL A 93 0.06 8.82 -3.07
CA VAL A 93 -1.06 8.87 -4.04
C VAL A 93 -1.05 10.20 -4.79
N ALA A 94 -0.84 11.32 -4.09
CA ALA A 94 -0.78 12.64 -4.72
C ALA A 94 0.40 12.74 -5.71
N ASP A 95 1.56 12.18 -5.36
CA ASP A 95 2.72 12.09 -6.25
C ASP A 95 2.40 11.23 -7.48
N ALA A 96 1.75 10.08 -7.31
CA ALA A 96 1.33 9.25 -8.43
C ALA A 96 0.39 9.98 -9.40
N VAL A 97 -0.49 10.86 -8.91
CA VAL A 97 -1.32 11.74 -9.76
C VAL A 97 -0.48 12.84 -10.42
N ALA A 98 0.44 13.45 -9.67
CA ALA A 98 1.29 14.53 -10.17
C ALA A 98 2.20 14.04 -11.33
N ASP A 99 2.72 12.82 -11.20
CA ASP A 99 3.62 12.17 -12.15
C ASP A 99 2.90 11.48 -13.31
N GLY A 100 1.56 11.44 -13.27
CA GLY A 100 0.74 10.82 -14.32
C GLY A 100 0.67 9.29 -14.26
N VAL A 101 1.19 8.65 -13.21
CA VAL A 101 0.98 7.22 -12.92
C VAL A 101 -0.51 6.94 -12.76
N ILE A 102 -1.21 7.82 -12.04
CA ILE A 102 -2.67 7.87 -12.02
C ILE A 102 -3.09 9.05 -12.93
N PRO A 103 -3.79 8.79 -14.05
CA PRO A 103 -4.29 9.85 -14.91
C PRO A 103 -5.24 10.81 -14.16
N ARG A 104 -5.23 12.10 -14.50
CA ARG A 104 -6.03 13.12 -13.78
C ARG A 104 -7.53 12.81 -13.83
N GLU A 105 -8.01 12.23 -14.90
CA GLU A 105 -9.39 11.78 -15.09
C GLU A 105 -9.79 10.64 -14.14
N ALA A 106 -8.83 9.88 -13.63
CA ALA A 106 -9.06 8.83 -12.64
C ALA A 106 -9.29 9.41 -11.23
N ALA A 107 -8.89 10.66 -10.97
CA ALA A 107 -8.97 11.28 -9.65
C ALA A 107 -10.38 11.31 -9.04
N ASP A 108 -11.43 11.40 -9.87
CA ASP A 108 -12.83 11.46 -9.43
C ASP A 108 -13.66 10.21 -9.79
N THR A 109 -13.10 9.32 -10.62
CA THR A 109 -13.80 8.12 -11.12
C THR A 109 -13.30 6.83 -10.48
N HIS A 110 -12.10 6.83 -9.91
CA HIS A 110 -11.49 5.66 -9.28
C HIS A 110 -11.44 5.79 -7.75
N ALA A 111 -11.22 4.67 -7.09
CA ALA A 111 -10.92 4.59 -5.67
C ALA A 111 -9.65 3.75 -5.47
N VAL A 112 -8.92 4.03 -4.40
CA VAL A 112 -7.73 3.28 -3.98
C VAL A 112 -8.03 2.59 -2.66
N ILE A 113 -7.64 1.33 -2.51
CA ILE A 113 -7.49 0.65 -1.22
C ILE A 113 -6.00 0.45 -1.00
N ALA A 114 -5.46 1.01 0.09
CA ALA A 114 -4.06 0.86 0.48
C ALA A 114 -3.99 0.03 1.77
N ALA A 115 -3.44 -1.18 1.69
CA ALA A 115 -3.16 -2.01 2.85
C ALA A 115 -1.74 -1.73 3.36
N VAL A 116 -1.64 -1.30 4.61
CA VAL A 116 -0.44 -0.66 5.17
C VAL A 116 0.05 -1.42 6.39
N TRP A 117 1.33 -1.79 6.36
CA TRP A 117 2.02 -2.35 7.52
C TRP A 117 2.94 -1.29 8.13
N VAL A 118 2.83 -1.12 9.44
CA VAL A 118 3.80 -0.41 10.28
C VAL A 118 4.26 -1.41 11.32
N ASN A 119 5.57 -1.52 11.53
CA ASN A 119 6.11 -2.42 12.55
C ASN A 119 5.76 -1.86 13.94
N PRO A 120 5.27 -2.68 14.89
CA PRO A 120 5.08 -2.24 16.27
C PRO A 120 6.33 -1.67 16.97
N ALA A 121 7.52 -2.03 16.49
CA ALA A 121 8.79 -1.52 16.99
C ALA A 121 9.33 -0.31 16.20
N ALA A 122 8.56 0.24 15.25
CA ALA A 122 8.95 1.45 14.54
C ALA A 122 9.17 2.61 15.52
N ASP A 123 10.24 3.38 15.30
CA ASP A 123 10.76 4.35 16.25
C ASP A 123 11.13 5.71 15.62
N ASP A 124 11.07 5.82 14.29
CA ASP A 124 11.37 7.05 13.55
C ASP A 124 10.19 7.46 12.65
N ALA A 125 9.44 8.46 13.10
CA ALA A 125 8.28 8.99 12.39
C ALA A 125 8.61 9.55 11.01
N GLU A 126 9.77 10.20 10.83
CA GLU A 126 10.15 10.79 9.53
C GLU A 126 10.51 9.68 8.53
N THR A 127 11.24 8.66 8.99
CA THR A 127 11.55 7.49 8.16
C THR A 127 10.27 6.72 7.79
N VAL A 128 9.33 6.53 8.74
CA VAL A 128 8.02 5.93 8.46
C VAL A 128 7.26 6.73 7.40
N TYR A 129 7.22 8.06 7.51
CA TYR A 129 6.57 8.93 6.52
C TYR A 129 7.18 8.75 5.13
N ARG A 130 8.51 8.90 5.02
CA ARG A 130 9.23 8.82 3.74
C ARG A 130 9.07 7.46 3.07
N ASN A 131 9.23 6.37 3.83
CA ASN A 131 9.11 5.02 3.30
C ASN A 131 7.68 4.72 2.84
N ASN A 132 6.65 5.14 3.58
CA ASN A 132 5.26 4.94 3.18
C ASN A 132 4.89 5.77 1.94
N ARG A 133 5.45 6.99 1.80
CA ARG A 133 5.28 7.82 0.60
C ARG A 133 5.84 7.14 -0.64
N GLU A 134 7.10 6.71 -0.56
CA GLU A 134 7.79 6.06 -1.69
C GLU A 134 7.16 4.69 -2.02
N ALA A 135 6.85 3.88 -1.01
CA ALA A 135 6.23 2.57 -1.21
C ALA A 135 4.84 2.71 -1.83
N THR A 136 4.05 3.71 -1.43
CA THR A 136 2.73 3.94 -2.01
C THR A 136 2.83 4.35 -3.48
N ARG A 137 3.70 5.31 -3.79
CA ARG A 137 3.95 5.75 -5.17
C ARG A 137 4.43 4.60 -6.05
N THR A 138 5.38 3.81 -5.55
CA THR A 138 5.96 2.66 -6.25
C THR A 138 4.93 1.55 -6.46
N ALA A 139 4.12 1.21 -5.44
CA ALA A 139 3.06 0.22 -5.57
C ALA A 139 2.05 0.60 -6.67
N LEU A 140 1.64 1.87 -6.72
CA LEU A 140 0.74 2.37 -7.76
C LEU A 140 1.39 2.32 -9.15
N ALA A 141 2.68 2.67 -9.25
CA ALA A 141 3.43 2.58 -10.52
C ALA A 141 3.55 1.13 -11.00
N ASN A 142 3.87 0.20 -10.09
CA ASN A 142 3.93 -1.23 -10.38
C ASN A 142 2.58 -1.76 -10.87
N GLY A 143 1.48 -1.38 -10.20
CA GLY A 143 0.13 -1.77 -10.62
C GLY A 143 -0.27 -1.20 -11.97
N ALA A 144 0.09 0.05 -12.27
CA ALA A 144 -0.15 0.67 -13.58
C ALA A 144 0.65 -0.01 -14.70
N ALA A 145 1.87 -0.46 -14.39
CA ALA A 145 2.75 -1.18 -15.31
C ALA A 145 2.49 -2.69 -15.38
N SER A 146 1.55 -3.23 -14.58
CA SER A 146 1.30 -4.68 -14.44
C SER A 146 2.54 -5.48 -14.05
N LEU A 147 3.38 -4.91 -13.17
CA LEU A 147 4.56 -5.56 -12.61
C LEU A 147 4.22 -6.45 -11.40
N PRO A 148 5.07 -7.45 -11.09
CA PRO A 148 6.32 -7.84 -11.77
C PRO A 148 6.09 -8.55 -13.11
N ASP A 149 7.14 -8.63 -13.93
CA ASP A 149 7.12 -9.45 -15.14
C ASP A 149 7.02 -10.96 -14.79
N LEU A 150 6.27 -11.72 -15.58
CA LEU A 150 6.05 -13.14 -15.30
C LEU A 150 7.34 -13.96 -15.38
N ASP A 151 8.24 -13.62 -16.30
CA ASP A 151 9.51 -14.35 -16.46
C ASP A 151 10.42 -14.12 -15.24
N GLU A 152 10.41 -12.92 -14.66
CA GLU A 152 11.13 -12.63 -13.41
C GLU A 152 10.58 -13.47 -12.25
N VAL A 153 9.25 -13.56 -12.12
CA VAL A 153 8.60 -14.39 -11.11
C VAL A 153 8.97 -15.86 -11.30
N LEU A 154 8.93 -16.36 -12.54
CA LEU A 154 9.27 -17.74 -12.86
C LEU A 154 10.76 -18.02 -12.62
N ALA A 155 11.65 -17.07 -12.85
CA ALA A 155 13.07 -17.23 -12.57
C ALA A 155 13.36 -17.27 -11.05
N ALA A 156 12.66 -16.47 -10.25
CA ALA A 156 12.86 -16.39 -8.80
C ALA A 156 12.24 -17.57 -8.01
N ARG A 157 11.26 -18.28 -8.60
CA ARG A 157 10.44 -19.30 -7.90
C ARG A 157 11.24 -20.41 -7.20
N ASP A 158 12.42 -20.76 -7.75
CA ASP A 158 13.24 -21.87 -7.26
C ASP A 158 14.15 -21.45 -6.09
N HIS A 159 14.28 -20.14 -5.84
CA HIS A 159 15.10 -19.56 -4.77
C HIS A 159 14.38 -18.39 -4.06
N PRO A 160 13.16 -18.60 -3.51
CA PRO A 160 12.44 -17.53 -2.86
C PRO A 160 13.17 -17.14 -1.57
N THR A 161 13.35 -15.84 -1.34
CA THR A 161 13.90 -15.31 -0.09
C THR A 161 12.87 -14.42 0.57
N ASN A 162 12.76 -14.53 1.89
CA ASN A 162 11.90 -13.68 2.71
C ASN A 162 12.70 -13.23 3.94
N PRO A 163 12.50 -11.99 4.44
CA PRO A 163 13.16 -11.51 5.65
C PRO A 163 13.00 -12.42 6.88
N PHE A 164 11.96 -13.26 6.91
CA PHE A 164 11.65 -14.17 8.00
C PHE A 164 11.90 -15.64 7.67
N PHE A 165 12.24 -15.98 6.43
CA PHE A 165 12.43 -17.35 5.99
C PHE A 165 13.23 -17.43 4.68
N THR A 166 14.23 -18.30 4.64
CA THR A 166 14.90 -18.70 3.39
C THR A 166 14.90 -20.24 3.35
N PRO A 167 14.33 -20.88 2.31
CA PRO A 167 14.36 -22.32 2.19
C PRO A 167 15.79 -22.80 2.01
N LEU A 168 16.08 -23.98 2.55
CA LEU A 168 17.36 -24.63 2.31
C LEU A 168 17.48 -24.96 0.81
N SER A 169 18.62 -24.67 0.20
CA SER A 169 18.89 -25.02 -1.20
C SER A 169 18.79 -26.54 -1.36
N THR A 170 17.94 -27.00 -2.28
CA THR A 170 17.92 -28.40 -2.70
C THR A 170 19.02 -28.61 -3.73
N THR A 171 20.29 -28.65 -3.32
CA THR A 171 21.32 -29.29 -4.13
C THR A 171 20.99 -30.78 -4.20
N LYS A 172 20.38 -31.21 -5.31
CA LYS A 172 20.56 -32.60 -5.75
C LYS A 172 22.00 -32.69 -6.26
N ASP A 173 22.94 -32.97 -5.35
CA ASP A 173 24.17 -33.66 -5.72
C ASP A 173 23.76 -35.08 -6.14
N THR A 174 23.56 -35.28 -7.46
CA THR A 174 23.77 -36.53 -8.23
C THR A 174 23.33 -36.31 -9.66
#